data_AF-A0A0C9Y779-F1
#
_entry.id   AF-A0A0C9Y779-F1
#
_cell.length_a   1.000
_cell.length_b   1.000
_cell.length_c   1.000
_cell.angle_alpha   90.00
_cell.angle_beta   90.00
_cell.angle_gamma   90.00
#
_symmetry.space_group_name_H-M   'P 1'
#
loop_
_entity.id
_entity.type
_entity.pdbx_description
1 polymer ?
#
loop_
_entity_poly.entity_id
_entity_poly.type
_entity_poly.pdbx_seq_one_letter_code
_entity_poly.pdbx_strand_id
1 'polypeptide(L)'
;MDGADDLPHVLPALVGTEGFSLAADGGENSLPAMAQAEDVSPGIAPAGGEPQAVLASSYKGLLKTTKSGRTFTKDAFDVFAALILSLKLGPHKGYGFFTHTYPHSFTTDEAVGILASLKISRVVKKEPTPRDLTKTQTTKEYITYSMTTVVAKAMCQCFIDGCLIKSAVDTTPFLFKDAWIYQLTPKGLHIIHRFISKNNINADHLRALFRSLPVCTNLLHLERQDEDDQMVLSEDVITDVFRLFAGNKPRHTNPVADKDLDPVQRHNKRTKGIPFFGVKSKGVVYDLCFTAMDALAWLGEFTSVVGREEAASLAAYFVGFGWITLVDDSRKSNESAIVLLLKIVCFRRSKVLLRLIEKPASSGVAQKCCTG
;
A
#
# COMPACT_ATOMS: atom_id res chain seq x y z
N MET A 1 -41.43 -0.02 51.61
CA MET A 1 -42.09 -1.28 51.24
C MET A 1 -42.02 -1.42 49.73
N ASP A 2 -41.16 -2.22 49.10
CA ASP A 2 -39.89 -2.88 49.40
C ASP A 2 -39.56 -3.70 48.13
N GLY A 3 -38.27 -3.90 47.84
CA GLY A 3 -37.72 -4.87 46.88
C GLY A 3 -37.74 -4.40 45.41
N ALA A 4 -36.64 -4.09 44.72
CA ALA A 4 -35.32 -4.71 44.57
C ALA A 4 -35.31 -6.05 43.80
N ASP A 5 -34.42 -6.07 42.80
CA ASP A 5 -33.76 -7.20 42.13
C ASP A 5 -34.53 -8.00 41.04
N ASP A 6 -34.02 -8.00 39.80
CA ASP A 6 -33.13 -9.10 39.39
C ASP A 6 -32.47 -8.88 38.01
N LEU A 7 -31.16 -9.14 37.99
CA LEU A 7 -30.21 -9.04 36.89
C LEU A 7 -29.47 -10.38 36.85
N PRO A 8 -29.30 -11.08 35.71
CA PRO A 8 -28.46 -12.28 35.71
C PRO A 8 -27.00 -11.95 35.38
N HIS A 9 -26.17 -12.04 36.41
CA HIS A 9 -24.73 -12.38 36.34
C HIS A 9 -24.56 -13.90 36.18
N VAL A 10 -23.61 -14.36 35.35
CA VAL A 10 -22.63 -15.42 35.72
C VAL A 10 -21.38 -15.29 34.83
N LEU A 11 -20.23 -15.01 35.47
CA LEU A 11 -18.86 -15.27 34.99
C LEU A 11 -18.48 -16.73 35.33
N PRO A 12 -17.39 -17.26 34.75
CA PRO A 12 -16.28 -17.58 35.64
C PRO A 12 -14.93 -17.07 35.15
N ALA A 13 -14.13 -16.66 36.14
CA ALA A 13 -12.74 -16.23 36.04
C ALA A 13 -11.77 -17.41 35.91
N LEU A 14 -10.64 -17.18 35.24
CA LEU A 14 -9.30 -17.78 35.45
C LEU A 14 -8.30 -16.79 34.80
N VAL A 15 -7.73 -15.84 35.55
CA VAL A 15 -6.40 -15.89 36.19
C VAL A 15 -5.32 -16.52 35.30
N GLY A 16 -4.40 -15.66 34.83
CA GLY A 16 -3.21 -16.01 34.07
C GLY A 16 -2.44 -14.74 33.75
N THR A 17 -1.76 -14.22 34.77
CA THR A 17 -0.80 -13.12 34.76
C THR A 17 0.21 -13.23 33.61
N GLU A 18 0.47 -12.13 32.89
CA GLU A 18 1.78 -11.48 32.71
C GLU A 18 1.55 -10.14 31.99
N GLY A 19 1.63 -9.04 32.75
CA GLY A 19 1.53 -7.69 32.21
C GLY A 19 2.84 -7.27 31.56
N PHE A 20 2.78 -6.72 30.34
CA PHE A 20 3.94 -6.07 29.73
C PHE A 20 3.79 -4.55 29.86
N SER A 21 4.58 -3.99 30.76
CA SER A 21 4.67 -2.56 31.04
C SER A 21 5.60 -1.87 30.04
N LEU A 22 5.16 -0.75 29.47
CA LEU A 22 6.07 0.25 28.89
C LEU A 22 6.67 1.04 30.06
N ALA A 23 7.87 0.67 30.49
CA ALA A 23 8.65 1.50 31.39
C ALA A 23 9.59 2.39 30.56
N ALA A 24 9.36 3.70 30.64
CA ALA A 24 10.42 4.68 30.46
C ALA A 24 11.18 4.72 31.79
N ASP A 25 12.45 4.35 31.78
CA ASP A 25 13.34 4.62 32.91
C ASP A 25 14.70 5.12 32.42
N GLY A 26 15.11 6.22 33.02
CA GLY A 26 16.42 6.83 32.84
C GLY A 26 17.37 6.24 33.87
N GLY A 27 18.50 5.71 33.41
CA GLY A 27 19.55 5.20 34.28
C GLY A 27 20.83 5.00 33.49
N GLU A 28 21.81 5.86 33.78
CA GLU A 28 23.17 5.77 33.28
C GLU A 28 23.79 4.42 33.63
N ASN A 29 24.39 3.75 32.64
CA ASN A 29 25.51 2.82 32.85
C ASN A 29 26.20 2.46 31.51
N SER A 30 27.41 2.99 31.37
CA SER A 30 28.62 2.33 30.84
C SER A 30 28.49 1.45 29.59
N LEU A 31 28.73 2.05 28.42
CA LEU A 31 28.96 1.36 27.14
C LEU A 31 30.29 0.57 27.15
N PRO A 32 30.33 -0.67 26.61
CA PRO A 32 31.58 -1.21 26.09
C PRO A 32 31.86 -0.58 24.72
N ALA A 33 33.09 -0.10 24.54
CA ALA A 33 33.59 0.43 23.27
C ALA A 33 33.62 -0.69 22.21
N MET A 34 32.94 -0.50 21.08
CA MET A 34 33.13 -1.30 19.88
C MET A 34 33.38 -0.40 18.67
N ALA A 35 34.59 -0.60 18.12
CA ALA A 35 35.07 -0.40 16.76
C ALA A 35 34.50 0.77 15.93
N GLN A 36 35.38 1.74 15.70
CA GLN A 36 35.22 2.78 14.68
C GLN A 36 34.91 2.14 13.32
N ALA A 37 33.76 2.51 12.74
CA ALA A 37 33.48 2.28 11.34
C ALA A 37 34.39 3.21 10.52
N GLU A 38 35.22 2.63 9.66
CA GLU A 38 36.11 3.37 8.77
C GLU A 38 35.29 4.28 7.83
N ASP A 39 35.78 5.51 7.70
CA ASP A 39 35.24 6.58 6.88
C ASP A 39 35.41 6.25 5.39
N VAL A 40 34.41 5.62 4.79
CA VAL A 40 34.35 5.44 3.34
C VAL A 40 33.53 6.60 2.77
N SER A 41 34.23 7.64 2.34
CA SER A 41 33.69 8.71 1.50
C SER A 41 33.03 8.10 0.25
N PRO A 42 31.72 8.34 -0.01
CA PRO A 42 31.12 7.93 -1.27
C PRO A 42 31.53 8.92 -2.36
N GLY A 43 32.31 8.43 -3.33
CA GLY A 43 32.59 9.14 -4.57
C GLY A 43 31.29 9.55 -5.26
N ILE A 44 31.24 10.80 -5.70
CA ILE A 44 30.12 11.41 -6.42
C ILE A 44 29.84 10.60 -7.69
N ALA A 45 28.70 9.90 -7.74
CA ALA A 45 28.18 9.28 -8.95
C ALA A 45 27.47 10.33 -9.84
N PRO A 46 27.49 10.18 -11.17
CA PRO A 46 26.99 11.20 -12.09
C PRO A 46 25.47 11.33 -12.00
N ALA A 47 24.98 12.56 -12.15
CA ALA A 47 23.57 12.90 -12.16
C ALA A 47 22.83 12.18 -13.30
N GLY A 48 21.92 11.26 -12.97
CA GLY A 48 21.09 10.56 -13.95
C GLY A 48 20.52 9.19 -13.54
N GLY A 49 20.92 8.62 -12.40
CA GLY A 49 20.37 7.35 -11.92
C GLY A 49 18.96 7.47 -11.34
N GLU A 50 18.05 6.59 -11.73
CA GLU A 50 16.69 6.52 -11.18
C GLU A 50 16.70 6.37 -9.64
N PRO A 51 15.75 6.98 -8.91
CA PRO A 51 15.71 6.97 -7.44
C PRO A 51 15.79 5.57 -6.80
N GLN A 52 15.40 4.54 -7.55
CA GLN A 52 15.34 3.15 -7.11
C GLN A 52 16.70 2.45 -7.09
N ALA A 53 17.65 2.86 -7.95
CA ALA A 53 19.01 2.30 -7.95
C ALA A 53 19.83 2.71 -6.71
N VAL A 54 19.52 3.90 -6.15
CA VAL A 54 20.16 4.42 -4.92
C VAL A 54 19.81 3.58 -3.68
N LEU A 55 18.63 2.93 -3.68
CA LEU A 55 18.21 2.02 -2.61
C LEU A 55 19.00 0.70 -2.60
N ALA A 56 19.56 0.28 -3.74
CA ALA A 56 20.19 -1.03 -3.89
C ALA A 56 21.57 -1.12 -3.21
N SER A 57 22.38 -0.05 -3.25
CA SER A 57 23.79 -0.12 -2.81
C SER A 57 24.01 0.16 -1.32
N SER A 58 23.09 0.87 -0.64
CA SER A 58 23.28 1.31 0.75
C SER A 58 22.72 0.36 1.84
N TYR A 59 22.02 -0.73 1.50
CA TYR A 59 21.21 -1.50 2.48
C TYR A 59 21.49 -3.00 2.55
N LYS A 60 22.68 -3.46 2.14
CA LYS A 60 23.05 -4.89 2.23
C LYS A 60 22.81 -5.43 3.66
N GLY A 61 21.75 -6.22 3.82
CA GLY A 61 21.39 -6.92 5.06
C GLY A 61 20.05 -6.56 5.71
N LEU A 62 19.41 -5.43 5.35
CA LEU A 62 18.27 -4.90 6.13
C LEU A 62 16.91 -4.93 5.41
N LEU A 63 16.91 -4.61 4.12
CA LEU A 63 15.77 -4.71 3.22
C LEU A 63 16.19 -5.60 2.08
N LYS A 64 15.35 -6.57 1.73
CA LYS A 64 15.59 -7.35 0.53
C LYS A 64 15.29 -6.47 -0.68
N THR A 65 16.21 -6.45 -1.64
CA THR A 65 16.06 -5.73 -2.90
C THR A 65 16.14 -6.70 -4.06
N THR A 66 15.38 -6.43 -5.13
CA THR A 66 15.45 -7.18 -6.37
C THR A 66 16.76 -6.88 -7.09
N LYS A 67 17.05 -7.64 -8.17
CA LYS A 67 18.21 -7.35 -9.04
C LYS A 67 18.17 -5.95 -9.67
N SER A 68 16.98 -5.37 -9.83
CA SER A 68 16.80 -3.99 -10.32
C SER A 68 16.92 -2.93 -9.23
N GLY A 69 17.13 -3.32 -7.96
CA GLY A 69 17.25 -2.39 -6.83
C GLY A 69 15.93 -2.02 -6.17
N ARG A 70 14.79 -2.54 -6.65
CA ARG A 70 13.48 -2.33 -6.04
C ARG A 70 13.40 -3.05 -4.70
N THR A 71 12.93 -2.37 -3.66
CA THR A 71 12.64 -3.00 -2.36
C THR A 71 11.52 -4.03 -2.51
N PHE A 72 11.69 -5.19 -1.88
CA PHE A 72 10.67 -6.24 -1.85
C PHE A 72 9.37 -5.68 -1.26
N THR A 73 8.24 -6.06 -1.85
CA THR A 73 6.93 -5.47 -1.52
C THR A 73 6.57 -5.66 -0.06
N LYS A 74 6.85 -6.86 0.48
CA LYS A 74 6.60 -7.15 1.89
C LYS A 74 7.40 -6.23 2.82
N ASP A 75 8.69 -6.05 2.53
CA ASP A 75 9.57 -5.20 3.34
C ASP A 75 9.17 -3.72 3.22
N ALA A 76 8.80 -3.25 2.02
CA ALA A 76 8.30 -1.90 1.82
C ALA A 76 7.00 -1.64 2.63
N PHE A 77 6.09 -2.61 2.66
CA PHE A 77 4.85 -2.51 3.44
C PHE A 77 5.10 -2.56 4.96
N ASP A 78 6.03 -3.39 5.42
CA ASP A 78 6.41 -3.46 6.83
C ASP A 78 7.08 -2.15 7.29
N VAL A 79 7.98 -1.58 6.49
CA VAL A 79 8.59 -0.26 6.75
C VAL A 79 7.54 0.84 6.75
N PHE A 80 6.62 0.84 5.79
CA PHE A 80 5.51 1.79 5.73
C PHE A 80 4.65 1.72 7.00
N ALA A 81 4.25 0.52 7.43
CA ALA A 81 3.43 0.38 8.63
C ALA A 81 4.16 0.86 9.89
N ALA A 82 5.45 0.54 10.02
CA ALA A 82 6.28 1.01 11.13
C ALA A 82 6.44 2.54 11.13
N LEU A 83 6.59 3.17 9.97
CA LEU A 83 6.61 4.63 9.82
C LEU A 83 5.31 5.23 10.35
N ILE A 84 4.15 4.75 9.90
CA ILE A 84 2.86 5.32 10.29
C ILE A 84 2.55 5.11 11.78
N LEU A 85 2.94 3.98 12.35
CA LEU A 85 2.83 3.73 13.80
C LEU A 85 3.72 4.65 14.65
N SER A 86 4.80 5.18 14.06
CA SER A 86 5.73 6.07 14.75
C SER A 86 5.38 7.55 14.55
N LEU A 87 4.58 7.88 13.53
CA LEU A 87 4.17 9.24 13.22
C LEU A 87 3.03 9.72 14.12
N LYS A 88 3.11 10.98 14.53
CA LYS A 88 1.99 11.69 15.17
C LYS A 88 1.11 12.33 14.10
N LEU A 89 0.17 11.56 13.56
CA LEU A 89 -0.75 12.06 12.54
C LEU A 89 -1.66 13.15 13.11
N GLY A 90 -1.57 14.35 12.54
CA GLY A 90 -2.25 15.54 13.06
C GLY A 90 -2.76 16.47 11.96
N PRO A 91 -3.44 17.56 12.33
CA PRO A 91 -3.84 18.60 11.38
C PRO A 91 -2.64 19.43 10.94
N HIS A 92 -2.34 19.42 9.64
CA HIS A 92 -1.30 20.28 9.05
C HIS A 92 -1.91 21.34 8.15
N LYS A 93 -1.35 22.55 8.18
CA LYS A 93 -1.79 23.67 7.32
C LYS A 93 -0.93 23.70 6.07
N GLY A 94 -1.58 23.73 4.90
CA GLY A 94 -0.88 23.89 3.63
C GLY A 94 -0.14 25.22 3.54
N TYR A 95 1.05 25.22 2.94
CA TYR A 95 1.78 26.44 2.62
C TYR A 95 1.20 27.04 1.33
N GLY A 96 0.25 27.98 1.44
CA GLY A 96 -0.41 28.61 0.30
C GLY A 96 -1.48 29.64 0.68
N PHE A 97 -2.06 30.32 -0.33
CA PHE A 97 -3.06 31.39 -0.18
C PHE A 97 -4.39 30.96 0.47
N PHE A 98 -4.65 29.66 0.56
CA PHE A 98 -5.84 29.11 1.21
C PHE A 98 -5.41 28.34 2.47
N THR A 99 -5.87 28.80 3.63
CA THR A 99 -5.60 28.23 4.97
C THR A 99 -6.33 26.89 5.19
N HIS A 100 -6.26 25.98 4.23
CA HIS A 100 -6.87 24.67 4.38
C HIS A 100 -6.05 23.81 5.33
N THR A 101 -6.74 23.19 6.28
CA THR A 101 -6.15 22.31 7.29
C THR A 101 -6.47 20.87 6.93
N TYR A 102 -5.45 20.05 6.76
CA TYR A 102 -5.58 18.65 6.37
C TYR A 102 -5.52 17.77 7.63
N PRO A 103 -6.64 17.18 8.08
CA PRO A 103 -6.65 16.30 9.25
C PRO A 103 -5.89 15.01 8.95
N HIS A 104 -5.39 14.35 10.00
CA HIS A 104 -4.73 13.04 9.91
C HIS A 104 -3.62 12.98 8.85
N SER A 105 -2.85 14.06 8.75
CA SER A 105 -1.78 14.20 7.78
C SER A 105 -0.41 14.21 8.45
N PHE A 106 0.63 14.13 7.64
CA PHE A 106 2.02 14.31 8.04
C PHE A 106 2.79 15.06 6.94
N THR A 107 3.92 15.64 7.31
CA THR A 107 4.80 16.39 6.39
C THR A 107 5.97 15.55 5.91
N THR A 108 6.61 16.00 4.82
CA THR A 108 7.86 15.41 4.33
C THR A 108 8.92 15.28 5.41
N ASP A 109 9.13 16.34 6.20
CA ASP A 109 10.19 16.41 7.21
C ASP A 109 9.93 15.44 8.36
N GLU A 110 8.68 15.30 8.80
CA GLU A 110 8.31 14.31 9.81
C GLU A 110 8.56 12.89 9.33
N ALA A 111 8.14 12.56 8.09
CA ALA A 111 8.34 11.23 7.54
C ALA A 111 9.84 10.89 7.40
N VAL A 112 10.63 11.82 6.86
CA VAL A 112 12.08 11.65 6.70
C VAL A 112 12.76 11.53 8.06
N GLY A 113 12.39 12.37 9.04
CA GLY A 113 12.95 12.34 10.39
C GLY A 113 12.74 11.02 11.10
N ILE A 114 11.55 10.43 10.96
CA ILE A 114 11.26 9.10 11.52
C ILE A 114 12.04 8.01 10.77
N LEU A 115 12.07 8.03 9.44
CA LEU A 115 12.80 7.03 8.63
C LEU A 115 14.32 7.04 8.90
N ALA A 116 14.89 8.17 9.30
CA ALA A 116 16.31 8.28 9.63
C ALA A 116 16.72 7.53 10.91
N SER A 117 15.76 7.15 11.76
CA SER A 117 16.03 6.45 13.03
C SER A 117 14.99 5.36 13.34
N LEU A 118 14.30 4.85 12.31
CA LEU A 118 13.17 3.95 12.46
C LEU A 118 13.63 2.62 13.06
N LYS A 119 12.97 2.17 14.14
CA LYS A 119 13.23 0.87 14.75
C LYS A 119 12.10 -0.11 14.42
N ILE A 120 12.42 -1.21 13.75
CA ILE A 120 11.47 -2.31 13.51
C ILE A 120 11.93 -3.52 14.31
N SER A 121 11.05 -4.05 15.14
CA SER A 121 11.28 -5.33 15.82
C SER A 121 11.05 -6.49 14.84
N ARG A 122 12.05 -7.35 14.63
CA ARG A 122 11.94 -8.58 13.85
C ARG A 122 12.13 -9.78 14.78
N VAL A 123 11.24 -10.76 14.64
CA VAL A 123 11.38 -12.04 15.35
C VAL A 123 12.27 -12.94 14.51
N VAL A 124 13.49 -13.19 14.96
CA VAL A 124 14.42 -14.11 14.30
C VAL A 124 14.28 -15.47 14.96
N LYS A 125 13.88 -16.48 14.18
CA LYS A 125 13.93 -17.88 14.61
C LYS A 125 15.34 -18.37 14.37
N LYS A 126 16.07 -18.66 15.45
CA LYS A 126 17.43 -19.19 15.34
C LYS A 126 17.33 -20.69 15.04
N GLU A 127 18.10 -21.17 14.07
CA GLU A 127 18.23 -22.60 13.86
C GLU A 127 18.77 -23.28 15.13
N PRO A 128 18.26 -24.46 15.50
CA PRO A 128 18.74 -25.18 16.67
C PRO A 128 20.23 -25.49 16.50
N THR A 129 21.03 -25.05 17.46
CA THR A 129 22.45 -25.38 17.49
C THR A 129 22.64 -26.89 17.67
N PRO A 130 23.71 -27.49 17.13
CA PRO A 130 23.92 -28.96 17.13
C PRO A 130 23.95 -29.63 18.51
N ARG A 131 23.96 -28.85 19.60
CA ARG A 131 24.01 -29.33 20.99
C ARG A 131 22.64 -29.41 21.64
N ASP A 132 21.59 -28.81 21.06
CA ASP A 132 20.28 -28.73 21.71
C ASP A 132 19.15 -28.81 20.65
N LEU A 133 18.82 -30.04 20.24
CA LEU A 133 17.91 -30.34 19.13
C LEU A 133 16.42 -30.08 19.43
N THR A 134 16.06 -29.70 20.66
CA THR A 134 14.65 -29.66 21.11
C THR A 134 14.08 -28.26 21.34
N LYS A 135 14.86 -27.18 21.18
CA LYS A 135 14.39 -25.81 21.45
C LYS A 135 14.61 -24.89 20.26
N THR A 136 13.54 -24.62 19.51
CA THR A 136 13.51 -23.51 18.56
C THR A 136 13.53 -22.19 19.34
N GLN A 137 14.70 -21.58 19.49
CA GLN A 137 14.82 -20.32 20.22
C GLN A 137 14.35 -19.17 19.34
N THR A 138 13.31 -18.48 19.80
CA THR A 138 12.75 -17.31 19.13
C THR A 138 13.30 -16.06 19.80
N THR A 139 14.21 -15.34 19.14
CA THR A 139 14.80 -14.10 19.67
C THR A 139 14.12 -12.90 18.99
N LYS A 140 13.67 -11.93 19.79
CA LYS A 140 13.22 -10.63 19.28
C LYS A 140 14.44 -9.75 19.07
N GLU A 141 14.79 -9.46 17.82
CA GLU A 141 15.87 -8.54 17.47
C GLU A 141 15.27 -7.21 16.99
N TYR A 142 15.77 -6.09 17.54
CA TYR A 142 15.35 -4.76 17.12
C TYR A 142 16.29 -4.27 16.02
N ILE A 143 15.77 -4.18 14.79
CA ILE A 143 16.48 -3.63 13.66
C ILE A 143 16.28 -2.12 13.64
N THR A 144 17.36 -1.35 13.80
CA THR A 144 17.32 0.10 13.60
C THR A 144 17.71 0.42 12.17
N TYR A 145 16.78 0.96 11.39
CA TYR A 145 17.03 1.57 10.10
C TYR A 145 17.59 2.96 10.34
N SER A 146 18.80 3.22 9.84
CA SER A 146 19.31 4.58 9.71
C SER A 146 19.32 4.94 8.23
N MET A 147 18.21 5.47 7.75
CA MET A 147 18.10 5.91 6.36
C MET A 147 18.67 7.32 6.22
N THR A 148 19.54 7.52 5.23
CA THR A 148 19.90 8.89 4.83
C THR A 148 18.66 9.60 4.29
N THR A 149 18.64 10.93 4.32
CA THR A 149 17.54 11.75 3.78
C THR A 149 17.16 11.36 2.35
N VAL A 150 18.16 11.10 1.49
CA VAL A 150 17.94 10.71 0.09
C VAL A 150 17.19 9.39 0.00
N VAL A 151 17.57 8.42 0.82
CA VAL A 151 16.90 7.11 0.83
C VAL A 151 15.53 7.19 1.46
N ALA A 152 15.37 7.92 2.57
CA ALA A 152 14.07 8.13 3.18
C ALA A 152 13.07 8.72 2.16
N LYS A 153 13.51 9.71 1.36
CA LYS A 153 12.71 10.27 0.26
C LYS A 153 12.41 9.23 -0.83
N ALA A 154 13.37 8.41 -1.23
CA ALA A 154 13.16 7.34 -2.21
C ALA A 154 12.22 6.23 -1.70
N MET A 155 12.24 5.91 -0.40
CA MET A 155 11.28 5.01 0.23
C MET A 155 9.87 5.63 0.28
N CYS A 156 9.76 6.92 0.62
CA CYS A 156 8.49 7.63 0.53
C CYS A 156 7.94 7.69 -0.91
N GLN A 157 8.82 7.84 -1.90
CA GLN A 157 8.44 7.72 -3.31
C GLN A 157 7.85 6.35 -3.61
N CYS A 158 8.47 5.26 -3.13
CA CYS A 158 7.92 3.91 -3.24
C CYS A 158 6.52 3.78 -2.58
N PHE A 159 6.24 4.52 -1.51
CA PHE A 159 4.91 4.54 -0.88
C PHE A 159 3.87 5.28 -1.72
N ILE A 160 4.24 6.34 -2.44
CA ILE A 160 3.37 7.00 -3.42
C ILE A 160 3.10 6.06 -4.60
N ASP A 161 4.15 5.45 -5.16
CA ASP A 161 4.04 4.54 -6.30
C ASP A 161 3.21 3.29 -5.95
N GLY A 162 3.31 2.80 -4.72
CA GLY A 162 2.47 1.74 -4.18
C GLY A 162 1.05 2.17 -3.80
N CYS A 163 0.67 3.43 -4.05
CA CYS A 163 -0.61 4.02 -3.67
C CYS A 163 -0.95 3.86 -2.17
N LEU A 164 0.05 3.92 -1.29
CA LEU A 164 -0.12 3.82 0.17
C LEU A 164 -0.37 5.19 0.80
N ILE A 165 0.23 6.23 0.21
CA ILE A 165 0.07 7.63 0.58
C ILE A 165 -0.25 8.46 -0.66
N LYS A 166 -0.85 9.63 -0.46
CA LYS A 166 -1.11 10.62 -1.50
C LYS A 166 -0.86 12.02 -0.97
N SER A 167 -0.53 12.95 -1.85
CA SER A 167 -0.48 14.37 -1.47
C SER A 167 -1.88 14.87 -1.12
N ALA A 168 -1.95 15.65 -0.04
CA ALA A 168 -3.19 16.26 0.43
C ALA A 168 -3.57 17.51 -0.39
N VAL A 169 -2.56 18.19 -0.96
CA VAL A 169 -2.73 19.48 -1.65
C VAL A 169 -3.11 19.28 -3.12
N ASP A 170 -2.47 18.31 -3.78
CA ASP A 170 -2.69 18.02 -5.20
C ASP A 170 -2.54 16.53 -5.43
N THR A 171 -3.56 15.90 -6.01
CA THR A 171 -3.59 14.45 -6.28
C THR A 171 -2.95 14.07 -7.61
N THR A 172 -2.54 15.04 -8.43
CA THR A 172 -1.96 14.79 -9.76
C THR A 172 -0.47 14.41 -9.78
N PRO A 173 0.42 14.90 -8.90
CA PRO A 173 1.83 14.53 -8.95
C PRO A 173 2.05 13.17 -8.30
N PHE A 174 2.74 12.29 -9.05
CA PHE A 174 3.22 10.99 -8.58
C PHE A 174 4.58 11.08 -7.86
N LEU A 175 5.05 12.28 -7.53
CA LEU A 175 6.38 12.52 -6.99
C LEU A 175 6.32 12.96 -5.53
N PHE A 176 7.19 12.39 -4.70
CA PHE A 176 7.44 12.82 -3.34
C PHE A 176 8.28 14.10 -3.36
N LYS A 177 7.79 15.16 -2.72
CA LYS A 177 8.35 16.52 -2.78
C LYS A 177 8.63 17.04 -1.39
N ASP A 178 9.55 17.99 -1.33
CA ASP A 178 9.91 18.67 -0.08
C ASP A 178 8.84 19.66 0.35
N ALA A 179 8.65 19.82 1.67
CA ALA A 179 7.64 20.69 2.27
C ALA A 179 6.18 20.39 1.84
N TRP A 180 5.87 19.14 1.49
CA TRP A 180 4.52 18.71 1.12
C TRP A 180 3.82 18.01 2.27
N ILE A 181 2.48 17.99 2.19
CA ILE A 181 1.60 17.34 3.16
C ILE A 181 1.00 16.09 2.52
N TYR A 182 1.07 14.99 3.25
CA TYR A 182 0.61 13.68 2.79
C TYR A 182 -0.49 13.14 3.70
N GLN A 183 -1.38 12.36 3.09
CA GLN A 183 -2.43 11.60 3.77
C GLN A 183 -2.39 10.15 3.32
N LEU A 184 -2.91 9.28 4.18
CA LEU A 184 -3.03 7.85 3.89
C LEU A 184 -4.12 7.60 2.86
N THR A 185 -3.89 6.60 2.01
CA THR A 185 -4.93 6.06 1.13
C THR A 185 -5.71 4.94 1.84
N PRO A 186 -6.88 4.55 1.32
CA PRO A 186 -7.61 3.38 1.82
C PRO A 186 -6.79 2.08 1.78
N LYS A 187 -5.92 1.93 0.77
CA LYS A 187 -4.95 0.83 0.67
C LYS A 187 -3.91 0.90 1.77
N GLY A 188 -3.31 2.07 2.00
CA GLY A 188 -2.36 2.29 3.08
C GLY A 188 -2.96 1.92 4.44
N LEU A 189 -4.19 2.36 4.72
CA LEU A 189 -4.92 2.00 5.94
C LEU A 189 -5.12 0.48 6.08
N HIS A 190 -5.44 -0.22 5.00
CA HIS A 190 -5.56 -1.69 5.02
C HIS A 190 -4.24 -2.38 5.36
N ILE A 191 -3.13 -1.93 4.77
CA ILE A 191 -1.80 -2.47 5.06
C ILE A 191 -1.44 -2.27 6.53
N ILE A 192 -1.69 -1.09 7.10
CA ILE A 192 -1.44 -0.80 8.51
C ILE A 192 -2.30 -1.69 9.41
N HIS A 193 -3.61 -1.78 9.13
CA HIS A 193 -4.53 -2.62 9.90
C HIS A 193 -4.05 -4.08 9.92
N ARG A 194 -3.68 -4.63 8.76
CA ARG A 194 -3.14 -5.98 8.65
C ARG A 194 -1.82 -6.15 9.43
N PHE A 195 -0.94 -5.16 9.40
CA PHE A 195 0.33 -5.18 10.13
C PHE A 195 0.11 -5.19 11.65
N ILE A 196 -0.80 -4.35 12.14
CA ILE A 196 -1.18 -4.29 13.57
C ILE A 196 -1.73 -5.64 14.03
N SER A 197 -2.70 -6.20 13.30
CA SER A 197 -3.30 -7.51 13.65
C SER A 197 -2.27 -8.64 13.60
N LYS A 198 -1.43 -8.68 12.57
CA LYS A 198 -0.42 -9.74 12.39
C LYS A 198 0.64 -9.75 13.49
N ASN A 199 1.02 -8.59 13.99
CA ASN A 199 2.08 -8.44 14.99
C ASN A 199 1.54 -8.23 16.43
N ASN A 200 0.22 -8.24 16.61
CA ASN A 200 -0.44 -7.98 17.89
C ASN A 200 0.04 -6.69 18.59
N ILE A 201 0.09 -5.58 17.83
CA ILE A 201 0.57 -4.28 18.31
C ILE A 201 -0.61 -3.50 18.92
N ASN A 202 -0.44 -2.91 20.10
CA ASN A 202 -1.40 -1.92 20.59
C ASN A 202 -1.22 -0.60 19.81
N ALA A 203 -2.25 -0.20 19.06
CA ALA A 203 -2.27 1.01 18.25
C ALA A 203 -3.47 1.92 18.58
N ASP A 204 -3.81 2.07 19.87
CA ASP A 204 -4.96 2.87 20.33
C ASP A 204 -4.96 4.31 19.79
N HIS A 205 -3.78 4.91 19.59
CA HIS A 205 -3.63 6.25 19.02
C HIS A 205 -4.13 6.36 17.57
N LEU A 206 -4.19 5.26 16.80
CA LEU A 206 -4.72 5.22 15.44
C LEU A 206 -6.23 4.92 15.40
N ARG A 207 -6.88 4.68 16.53
CA ARG A 207 -8.31 4.35 16.57
C ARG A 207 -9.19 5.46 15.98
N ALA A 208 -8.83 6.73 16.22
CA ALA A 208 -9.53 7.87 15.65
C ALA A 208 -9.38 7.94 14.12
N LEU A 209 -8.19 7.62 13.60
CA LEU A 209 -7.89 7.56 12.18
C LEU A 209 -8.74 6.52 11.44
N PHE A 210 -8.83 5.30 11.98
CA PHE A 210 -9.62 4.23 11.36
C PHE A 210 -11.13 4.49 11.37
N ARG A 211 -11.61 5.35 12.27
CA ARG A 211 -13.01 5.79 12.30
C ARG A 211 -13.31 6.90 11.30
N SER A 212 -12.34 7.77 11.02
CA SER A 212 -12.53 8.96 10.19
C SER A 212 -12.24 8.72 8.70
N LEU A 213 -11.38 7.75 8.36
CA LEU A 213 -10.98 7.47 6.99
C LEU A 213 -11.47 6.10 6.49
N PRO A 214 -11.84 5.99 5.20
CA PRO A 214 -12.26 4.72 4.63
C PRO A 214 -11.09 3.73 4.50
N VAL A 215 -11.27 2.53 5.03
CA VAL A 215 -10.32 1.42 4.89
C VAL A 215 -10.74 0.52 3.73
N CYS A 216 -9.77 0.14 2.88
CA CYS A 216 -10.03 -0.79 1.78
C CYS A 216 -10.19 -2.23 2.31
N THR A 217 -11.41 -2.67 2.59
CA THR A 217 -11.67 -3.99 3.18
C THR A 217 -11.29 -5.18 2.29
N ASN A 218 -11.45 -5.03 0.98
CA ASN A 218 -11.26 -6.11 0.00
C ASN A 218 -10.02 -5.88 -0.89
N LEU A 219 -8.86 -5.58 -0.29
CA LEU A 219 -7.61 -5.49 -1.05
C LEU A 219 -7.17 -6.89 -1.51
N LEU A 220 -7.02 -7.08 -2.82
CA LEU A 220 -6.54 -8.34 -3.39
C LEU A 220 -5.02 -8.46 -3.23
N HIS A 221 -4.57 -9.39 -2.40
CA HIS A 221 -3.16 -9.69 -2.22
C HIS A 221 -2.69 -10.71 -3.25
N LEU A 222 -1.83 -10.27 -4.15
CA LEU A 222 -1.19 -11.10 -5.17
C LEU A 222 -0.02 -11.86 -4.55
N GLU A 223 0.09 -13.13 -4.91
CA GLU A 223 1.24 -13.96 -4.56
C GLU A 223 2.50 -13.48 -5.29
N ARG A 224 3.65 -13.57 -4.62
CA ARG A 224 4.94 -13.14 -5.15
C ARG A 224 5.99 -14.21 -4.94
N GLN A 225 6.94 -14.30 -5.87
CA GLN A 225 8.10 -15.17 -5.75
C GLN A 225 9.07 -14.63 -4.70
N ASP A 226 9.60 -15.52 -3.87
CA ASP A 226 10.55 -15.14 -2.83
C ASP A 226 11.91 -14.75 -3.43
N GLU A 227 12.26 -15.22 -4.62
CA GLU A 227 13.57 -15.00 -5.23
C GLU A 227 13.75 -13.58 -5.77
N ASP A 228 12.75 -13.04 -6.46
CA ASP A 228 12.86 -11.78 -7.22
C ASP A 228 11.65 -10.82 -7.05
N ASP A 229 10.74 -11.13 -6.13
CA ASP A 229 9.54 -10.35 -5.81
C ASP A 229 8.58 -10.14 -7.00
N GLN A 230 8.68 -10.97 -8.05
CA GLN A 230 7.75 -10.94 -9.18
C GLN A 230 6.39 -11.52 -8.80
N MET A 231 5.33 -10.96 -9.38
CA MET A 231 3.97 -11.45 -9.16
C MET A 231 3.76 -12.81 -9.83
N VAL A 232 3.20 -13.76 -9.08
CA VAL A 232 2.76 -15.05 -9.61
C VAL A 232 1.35 -14.89 -10.16
N LEU A 233 1.22 -14.87 -11.48
CA LEU A 233 -0.04 -14.58 -12.17
C LEU A 233 -0.54 -15.81 -12.93
N SER A 234 -1.48 -16.55 -12.35
CA SER A 234 -2.25 -17.57 -13.06
C SER A 234 -3.44 -16.94 -13.80
N GLU A 235 -4.00 -17.65 -14.78
CA GLU A 235 -5.20 -17.21 -15.51
C GLU A 235 -6.39 -16.96 -14.56
N ASP A 236 -6.55 -17.78 -13.52
CA ASP A 236 -7.60 -17.61 -12.50
C ASP A 236 -7.42 -16.32 -11.70
N VAL A 237 -6.19 -16.04 -11.24
CA VAL A 237 -5.87 -14.80 -10.51
C VAL A 237 -6.14 -13.59 -11.39
N ILE A 238 -5.69 -13.62 -12.64
CA ILE A 238 -5.91 -12.50 -13.58
C ILE A 238 -7.41 -12.31 -13.85
N THR A 239 -8.16 -13.40 -13.97
CA THR A 239 -9.63 -13.38 -14.14
C THR A 239 -10.31 -12.75 -12.93
N ASP A 240 -9.88 -13.08 -11.71
CA ASP A 240 -10.46 -12.52 -10.49
C ASP A 240 -10.13 -11.04 -10.32
N VAL A 241 -8.89 -10.62 -10.63
CA VAL A 241 -8.53 -9.19 -10.70
C VAL A 241 -9.45 -8.48 -11.69
N PHE A 242 -9.65 -9.08 -12.86
CA PHE A 242 -10.47 -8.48 -13.91
C PHE A 242 -11.95 -8.37 -13.53
N ARG A 243 -12.52 -9.37 -12.86
CA ARG A 243 -13.89 -9.31 -12.33
C ARG A 243 -14.07 -8.16 -11.35
N LEU A 244 -13.12 -7.98 -10.44
CA LEU A 244 -13.12 -6.87 -9.50
C LEU A 244 -12.98 -5.53 -10.24
N PHE A 245 -12.11 -5.48 -11.26
CA PHE A 245 -11.87 -4.30 -12.09
C PHE A 245 -13.10 -3.88 -12.89
N ALA A 246 -13.77 -4.81 -13.56
CA ALA A 246 -14.96 -4.54 -14.35
C ALA A 246 -16.17 -4.22 -13.47
N GLY A 247 -16.24 -4.84 -12.30
CA GLY A 247 -17.40 -4.79 -11.42
C GLY A 247 -18.59 -5.57 -11.98
N ASN A 248 -19.60 -5.79 -11.14
CA ASN A 248 -20.78 -6.57 -11.51
C ASN A 248 -21.72 -5.83 -12.48
N LYS A 249 -21.64 -4.49 -12.54
CA LYS A 249 -22.47 -3.64 -13.40
C LYS A 249 -21.63 -2.49 -13.94
N PRO A 250 -21.78 -2.13 -15.23
CA PRO A 250 -21.15 -0.92 -15.78
C PRO A 250 -21.53 0.31 -14.96
N ARG A 251 -20.53 1.07 -14.53
CA ARG A 251 -20.72 2.31 -13.78
C ARG A 251 -20.27 3.49 -14.62
N HIS A 252 -21.18 4.37 -15.01
CA HIS A 252 -20.80 5.59 -15.72
C HIS A 252 -20.33 6.67 -14.74
N THR A 253 -19.31 7.44 -15.11
CA THR A 253 -18.92 8.63 -14.34
C THR A 253 -20.07 9.64 -14.34
N ASN A 254 -20.33 10.26 -13.19
CA ASN A 254 -21.19 11.44 -13.13
C ASN A 254 -20.43 12.54 -12.39
N PRO A 255 -19.66 13.39 -13.10
CA PRO A 255 -18.77 14.37 -12.49
C PRO A 255 -19.47 15.36 -11.57
N VAL A 256 -20.78 15.58 -11.75
CA VAL A 256 -21.57 16.46 -10.88
C VAL A 256 -21.91 15.73 -9.59
N ALA A 257 -22.52 14.56 -9.68
CA ALA A 257 -22.92 13.78 -8.52
C ALA A 257 -21.71 13.25 -7.71
N ASP A 258 -20.56 13.03 -8.35
CA ASP A 258 -19.36 12.48 -7.70
C ASP A 258 -18.59 13.50 -6.86
N LYS A 259 -18.78 14.80 -7.12
CA LYS A 259 -18.12 15.88 -6.37
C LYS A 259 -18.65 16.00 -4.94
N ASP A 260 -19.96 15.78 -4.76
CA ASP A 260 -20.65 15.99 -3.48
C ASP A 260 -20.58 14.76 -2.54
N LEU A 261 -20.02 13.64 -3.01
CA LEU A 261 -19.88 12.44 -2.19
C LEU A 261 -18.83 12.64 -1.09
N ASP A 262 -19.17 12.17 0.11
CA ASP A 262 -18.20 12.07 1.19
C ASP A 262 -17.04 11.10 0.82
N PRO A 263 -15.88 11.16 1.51
CA PRO A 263 -14.75 10.30 1.19
C PRO A 263 -15.04 8.80 1.27
N VAL A 264 -15.91 8.38 2.19
CA VAL A 264 -16.29 6.97 2.43
C VAL A 264 -17.19 6.48 1.29
N GLN A 265 -18.22 7.25 0.94
CA GLN A 265 -19.11 7.01 -0.19
C GLN A 265 -18.32 6.95 -1.51
N ARG A 266 -17.38 7.87 -1.72
CA ARG A 266 -16.52 7.87 -2.90
C ARG A 266 -15.67 6.60 -2.98
N HIS A 267 -15.07 6.18 -1.87
CA HIS A 267 -14.33 4.91 -1.82
C HIS A 267 -15.25 3.70 -2.08
N ASN A 268 -16.40 3.62 -1.41
CA ASN A 268 -17.39 2.56 -1.60
C ASN A 268 -17.99 2.52 -3.01
N LYS A 269 -17.95 3.64 -3.74
CA LYS A 269 -18.33 3.68 -5.16
C LYS A 269 -17.22 3.11 -6.05
N ARG A 270 -15.95 3.39 -5.74
CA ARG A 270 -14.78 2.88 -6.48
C ARG A 270 -14.54 1.38 -6.29
N THR A 271 -14.92 0.81 -5.14
CA THR A 271 -14.84 -0.65 -4.90
C THR A 271 -15.73 -1.47 -5.84
N LYS A 272 -16.70 -0.84 -6.52
CA LYS A 272 -17.64 -1.49 -7.45
C LYS A 272 -17.09 -1.56 -8.90
N GLY A 273 -15.78 -1.52 -9.09
CA GLY A 273 -15.10 -1.58 -10.41
C GLY A 273 -14.59 -0.23 -10.91
N ILE A 274 -14.14 -0.13 -12.16
CA ILE A 274 -13.70 1.10 -12.84
C ILE A 274 -14.89 1.91 -13.40
N PRO A 275 -14.85 3.25 -13.45
CA PRO A 275 -15.94 4.00 -14.07
C PRO A 275 -15.73 4.14 -15.58
N PHE A 276 -16.83 4.12 -16.33
CA PHE A 276 -16.89 4.23 -17.78
C PHE A 276 -17.42 5.59 -18.23
N PHE A 277 -17.08 5.97 -19.46
CA PHE A 277 -17.66 7.08 -20.19
C PHE A 277 -17.85 6.71 -21.66
N GLY A 278 -18.71 7.45 -22.35
CA GLY A 278 -18.97 7.25 -23.78
C GLY A 278 -17.98 8.03 -24.66
N VAL A 279 -17.52 7.43 -25.76
CA VAL A 279 -16.61 8.03 -26.74
C VAL A 279 -17.08 7.71 -28.14
N LYS A 280 -17.09 8.72 -29.03
CA LYS A 280 -17.35 8.52 -30.46
C LYS A 280 -16.03 8.56 -31.22
N SER A 281 -15.65 7.45 -31.85
CA SER A 281 -14.42 7.34 -32.65
C SER A 281 -14.73 6.69 -33.99
N LYS A 282 -14.24 7.29 -35.09
CA LYS A 282 -14.42 6.80 -36.48
C LYS A 282 -15.88 6.45 -36.83
N GLY A 283 -16.84 7.23 -36.34
CA GLY A 283 -18.27 7.02 -36.57
C GLY A 283 -18.95 5.97 -35.67
N VAL A 284 -18.18 5.23 -34.87
CA VAL A 284 -18.69 4.24 -33.90
C VAL A 284 -18.74 4.87 -32.51
N VAL A 285 -19.84 4.62 -31.79
CA VAL A 285 -20.00 5.03 -30.38
C VAL A 285 -19.63 3.87 -29.47
N TYR A 286 -18.75 4.12 -28.52
CA TYR A 286 -18.27 3.18 -27.50
C TYR A 286 -18.70 3.67 -26.12
N ASP A 287 -19.56 2.93 -25.43
CA ASP A 287 -20.15 3.39 -24.15
C ASP A 287 -19.36 2.94 -22.91
N LEU A 288 -18.45 1.98 -23.05
CA LEU A 288 -17.70 1.37 -21.96
C LEU A 288 -16.23 1.74 -21.99
N CYS A 289 -15.93 3.03 -22.16
CA CYS A 289 -14.56 3.51 -22.26
C CYS A 289 -14.03 3.98 -20.90
N PHE A 290 -12.74 3.79 -20.68
CA PHE A 290 -12.02 4.36 -19.55
C PHE A 290 -10.63 4.83 -20.00
N THR A 291 -10.00 5.71 -19.21
CA THR A 291 -8.62 6.11 -19.46
C THR A 291 -7.68 5.07 -18.89
N ALA A 292 -6.55 4.84 -19.56
CA ALA A 292 -5.55 3.93 -19.04
C ALA A 292 -4.93 4.41 -17.71
N MET A 293 -4.88 5.73 -17.46
CA MET A 293 -4.49 6.26 -16.14
C MET A 293 -5.45 5.84 -15.03
N ASP A 294 -6.76 5.94 -15.27
CA ASP A 294 -7.77 5.48 -14.31
C ASP A 294 -7.67 3.99 -14.07
N ALA A 295 -7.34 3.21 -15.11
CA ALA A 295 -7.13 1.77 -14.98
C ALA A 295 -5.93 1.41 -14.10
N LEU A 296 -4.78 2.04 -14.35
CA LEU A 296 -3.58 1.82 -13.54
C LEU A 296 -3.78 2.29 -12.10
N ALA A 297 -4.43 3.43 -11.90
CA ALA A 297 -4.75 3.95 -10.57
C ALA A 297 -5.70 3.00 -9.83
N TRP A 298 -6.74 2.50 -10.49
CA TRP A 298 -7.67 1.53 -9.88
C TRP A 298 -6.94 0.24 -9.49
N LEU A 299 -6.10 -0.31 -10.37
CA LEU A 299 -5.32 -1.51 -10.08
C LEU A 299 -4.37 -1.27 -8.90
N GLY A 300 -3.71 -0.11 -8.85
CA GLY A 300 -2.86 0.31 -7.74
C GLY A 300 -3.60 0.42 -6.41
N GLU A 301 -4.86 0.90 -6.41
CA GLU A 301 -5.67 1.10 -5.20
C GLU A 301 -6.25 -0.20 -4.63
N PHE A 302 -6.67 -1.14 -5.48
CA PHE A 302 -7.44 -2.32 -5.07
C PHE A 302 -6.67 -3.65 -5.08
N THR A 303 -5.39 -3.62 -5.45
CA THR A 303 -4.50 -4.79 -5.41
C THR A 303 -3.19 -4.49 -4.66
N SER A 304 -2.42 -5.52 -4.34
CA SER A 304 -1.09 -5.38 -3.73
C SER A 304 0.04 -5.05 -4.71
N VAL A 305 -0.27 -4.63 -5.95
CA VAL A 305 0.76 -4.14 -6.88
C VAL A 305 1.47 -2.92 -6.33
N VAL A 306 2.73 -2.76 -6.70
CA VAL A 306 3.58 -1.64 -6.34
C VAL A 306 4.06 -0.98 -7.62
N GLY A 307 3.68 0.27 -7.81
CA GLY A 307 4.08 1.05 -8.97
C GLY A 307 3.23 0.80 -10.22
N ARG A 308 3.45 1.67 -11.21
CA ARG A 308 2.69 1.67 -12.46
C ARG A 308 3.09 0.53 -13.40
N GLU A 309 4.31 0.04 -13.30
CA GLU A 309 4.82 -1.04 -14.16
C GLU A 309 4.09 -2.35 -13.89
N GLU A 310 3.91 -2.72 -12.63
CA GLU A 310 3.16 -3.92 -12.25
C GLU A 310 1.69 -3.81 -12.61
N ALA A 311 1.07 -2.64 -12.37
CA ALA A 311 -0.30 -2.38 -12.79
C ALA A 311 -0.45 -2.45 -14.32
N ALA A 312 0.55 -1.96 -15.08
CA ALA A 312 0.58 -2.05 -16.53
C ALA A 312 0.75 -3.49 -17.01
N SER A 313 1.55 -4.29 -16.31
CA SER A 313 1.70 -5.74 -16.58
C SER A 313 0.36 -6.45 -16.44
N LEU A 314 -0.39 -6.22 -15.36
CA LEU A 314 -1.76 -6.75 -15.21
C LEU A 314 -2.69 -6.30 -16.34
N ALA A 315 -2.67 -5.00 -16.68
CA ALA A 315 -3.48 -4.48 -17.78
C ALA A 315 -3.10 -5.10 -19.13
N ALA A 316 -1.83 -5.43 -19.36
CA ALA A 316 -1.38 -6.10 -20.57
C ALA A 316 -1.98 -7.51 -20.71
N TYR A 317 -2.13 -8.25 -19.62
CA TYR A 317 -2.87 -9.53 -19.66
C TYR A 317 -4.33 -9.34 -20.07
N PHE A 318 -5.01 -8.29 -19.60
CA PHE A 318 -6.39 -8.01 -20.02
C PHE A 318 -6.49 -7.76 -21.54
N VAL A 319 -5.48 -7.13 -22.14
CA VAL A 319 -5.37 -6.95 -23.59
C VAL A 319 -5.10 -8.29 -24.27
N GLY A 320 -4.18 -9.09 -23.73
CA GLY A 320 -3.82 -10.42 -24.24
C GLY A 320 -5.00 -11.40 -24.28
N PHE A 321 -5.84 -11.40 -23.24
CA PHE A 321 -7.09 -12.17 -23.21
C PHE A 321 -8.20 -11.56 -24.07
N GLY A 322 -7.98 -10.38 -24.66
CA GLY A 322 -8.94 -9.67 -25.49
C GLY A 322 -10.15 -9.13 -24.74
N TRP A 323 -10.04 -8.95 -23.42
CA TRP A 323 -11.11 -8.39 -22.58
C TRP A 323 -11.22 -6.88 -22.74
N ILE A 324 -10.08 -6.21 -22.91
CA ILE A 324 -10.00 -4.78 -23.16
C ILE A 324 -9.29 -4.50 -24.49
N THR A 325 -9.70 -3.43 -25.17
CA THR A 325 -9.08 -3.02 -26.45
C THR A 325 -8.88 -1.53 -26.51
N LEU A 326 -7.84 -1.11 -27.23
CA LEU A 326 -7.62 0.27 -27.60
C LEU A 326 -8.69 0.73 -28.59
N VAL A 327 -9.32 1.88 -28.33
CA VAL A 327 -10.35 2.50 -29.19
C VAL A 327 -9.82 3.74 -29.90
N ASP A 328 -9.04 4.57 -29.22
CA ASP A 328 -8.48 5.78 -29.78
C ASP A 328 -7.06 6.05 -29.25
N ASP A 329 -6.18 6.48 -30.15
CA ASP A 329 -4.78 6.84 -29.88
C ASP A 329 -4.57 8.31 -30.31
N SER A 330 -5.34 9.19 -29.69
CA SER A 330 -5.23 10.63 -29.89
C SER A 330 -3.95 11.14 -29.21
N ARG A 331 -2.79 10.96 -29.86
CA ARG A 331 -1.63 11.85 -29.67
C ARG A 331 -1.40 12.68 -30.93
N LYS A 332 -1.27 13.99 -30.76
CA LYS A 332 -0.46 14.81 -31.66
C LYS A 332 1.01 14.41 -31.41
N SER A 333 1.62 13.75 -32.40
CA SER A 333 3.06 13.65 -32.73
C SER A 333 4.12 13.51 -31.62
N ASN A 334 4.98 12.50 -31.78
CA ASN A 334 6.34 12.34 -31.23
C ASN A 334 6.51 12.20 -29.71
N GLU A 335 6.36 10.96 -29.21
CA GLU A 335 7.30 10.39 -28.24
C GLU A 335 7.08 8.87 -28.14
N SER A 336 8.03 8.11 -28.68
CA SER A 336 8.09 6.65 -28.61
C SER A 336 8.56 6.20 -27.22
N ALA A 337 7.69 6.33 -26.22
CA ALA A 337 7.80 5.61 -24.94
C ALA A 337 6.43 5.61 -24.24
N ILE A 338 6.08 4.47 -23.65
CA ILE A 338 4.91 4.26 -22.78
C ILE A 338 3.54 4.40 -23.48
N VAL A 339 3.17 3.32 -24.17
CA VAL A 339 1.96 3.18 -24.99
C VAL A 339 0.67 3.02 -24.14
N LEU A 340 0.66 3.32 -22.83
CA LEU A 340 -0.48 3.07 -21.93
C LEU A 340 -0.97 4.30 -21.15
N LEU A 341 -0.53 5.53 -21.43
CA LEU A 341 -0.85 6.67 -20.54
C LEU A 341 -2.05 7.53 -20.97
N LEU A 342 -2.51 7.49 -22.22
CA LEU A 342 -3.63 8.34 -22.69
C LEU A 342 -4.65 7.60 -23.55
N LYS A 343 -4.58 6.27 -23.54
CA LYS A 343 -5.35 5.42 -24.43
C LYS A 343 -6.75 5.20 -23.88
N ILE A 344 -7.74 5.47 -24.73
CA ILE A 344 -9.14 5.15 -24.45
C ILE A 344 -9.30 3.66 -24.68
N VAL A 345 -9.63 2.94 -23.62
CA VAL A 345 -9.76 1.50 -23.63
C VAL A 345 -11.23 1.13 -23.42
N CYS A 346 -11.75 0.20 -24.21
CA CYS A 346 -13.14 -0.28 -24.08
C CYS A 346 -13.18 -1.77 -23.79
N PHE A 347 -14.19 -2.21 -23.04
CA PHE A 347 -14.50 -3.64 -22.95
C PHE A 347 -14.96 -4.19 -24.30
N ARG A 348 -14.38 -5.33 -24.69
CA ARG A 348 -14.88 -6.07 -25.84
C ARG A 348 -16.20 -6.73 -25.43
N ARG A 349 -17.32 -6.37 -26.08
CA ARG A 349 -18.60 -7.09 -25.92
C ARG A 349 -18.47 -8.51 -26.47
N SER A 350 -17.92 -9.43 -25.69
CA SER A 350 -17.93 -10.87 -25.95
C SER A 350 -18.92 -11.55 -25.01
N LYS A 351 -19.70 -12.52 -25.51
CA LYS A 351 -20.56 -13.38 -24.67
C LYS A 351 -19.76 -14.09 -23.56
N VAL A 352 -18.45 -14.28 -23.76
CA VAL A 352 -17.52 -14.83 -22.77
C VAL A 352 -17.30 -13.86 -21.61
N LEU A 353 -17.22 -12.56 -21.88
CA LEU A 353 -17.02 -11.52 -20.85
C LEU A 353 -18.22 -11.43 -19.91
N LEU A 354 -19.44 -11.46 -20.48
CA LEU A 354 -20.68 -11.49 -19.69
C LEU A 354 -20.77 -12.75 -18.82
N ARG A 355 -20.43 -13.93 -19.36
CA ARG A 355 -20.36 -15.18 -18.58
C ARG A 355 -19.26 -15.18 -17.52
N LEU A 356 -18.15 -14.48 -17.74
CA LEU A 356 -17.07 -14.36 -16.76
C LEU A 356 -17.47 -13.47 -15.60
N ILE A 357 -18.22 -12.39 -15.85
CA ILE A 357 -18.75 -11.48 -14.82
C ILE A 357 -19.93 -12.11 -14.06
N GLU A 358 -20.75 -12.94 -14.72
CA GLU A 358 -21.91 -13.61 -14.11
C GLU A 358 -21.56 -14.88 -13.31
N LYS A 359 -20.37 -15.47 -13.52
CA LYS A 359 -19.94 -16.62 -12.73
C LYS A 359 -19.54 -16.16 -11.32
N PRO A 360 -20.13 -16.73 -10.25
CA PRO A 360 -19.65 -16.46 -8.89
C PRO A 360 -18.17 -16.85 -8.79
N ALA A 361 -17.39 -16.02 -8.09
CA ALA A 361 -15.97 -16.28 -7.84
C ALA A 361 -15.82 -17.73 -7.35
N SER A 362 -14.92 -18.50 -7.99
CA SER A 362 -14.67 -19.85 -7.54
C SER A 362 -14.14 -19.77 -6.12
N SER A 363 -14.78 -20.47 -5.20
CA SER A 363 -14.38 -20.60 -3.79
C SER A 363 -13.11 -21.45 -3.66
N GLY A 364 -12.03 -20.99 -4.30
CA GLY A 364 -10.78 -21.73 -4.48
C GLY A 364 -9.54 -21.04 -3.92
N VAL A 365 -9.57 -19.72 -3.68
CA VAL A 365 -8.56 -19.08 -2.83
C VAL A 365 -9.06 -19.19 -1.40
N ALA A 366 -8.62 -20.25 -0.72
CA ALA A 366 -8.82 -20.41 0.71
C ALA A 366 -8.30 -19.16 1.44
N GLN A 367 -9.24 -18.28 1.77
CA GLN A 367 -9.08 -17.25 2.79
C GLN A 367 -8.89 -17.96 4.12
N LYS A 368 -7.66 -18.43 4.35
CA LYS A 368 -7.23 -18.96 5.65
C LYS A 368 -7.16 -17.80 6.62
N CYS A 369 -8.22 -17.72 7.43
CA CYS A 369 -8.30 -17.25 8.80
C CYS A 369 -7.94 -15.79 9.09
N CYS A 370 -9.00 -14.98 9.28
CA CYS A 370 -9.10 -14.06 10.40
C CYS A 370 -10.36 -14.42 11.21
N THR A 371 -10.32 -15.57 11.88
CA THR A 371 -11.10 -15.87 13.08
C THR A 371 -10.13 -16.55 14.05
N GLY A 372 -9.89 -15.90 15.18
CA GLY A 372 -8.87 -16.24 16.16
C GLY A 372 -8.40 -14.99 16.88
#